data_AF-A0A381NDM4-F1
#
_entry.id   AF-A0A381NDM4-F1
#
_cell.length_a   1.000
_cell.length_b   1.000
_cell.length_c   1.000
_cell.angle_alpha   90.00
_cell.angle_beta   90.00
_cell.angle_gamma   90.00
#
_symmetry.space_group_name_H-M   'P 1'
#
loop_
_entity.id
_entity.type
_entity.pdbx_description
1 polymer ?
#
loop_
_entity_poly.entity_id
_entity_poly.type
_entity_poly.pdbx_seq_one_letter_code
_entity_poly.pdbx_strand_id
1 'polypeptide(L)'
;MSVPYWRPLLIGCFCWSVSSATGCATAAPTVSGVIDQSVASEDGVRLIYLGTGGWIFERGDDQVIAAPFFSNPGLVKTGLLPIRSDSDVVDEFMSRYDVSGAHVILVGHAHYDHLMDVPRVALEHAPRARILGSRTV
;
A
#
# COMPACT_ATOMS: atom_id res chain seq x y z
N MET A 1 -66.26 -0.09 2.50
CA MET A 1 -65.67 1.25 2.55
C MET A 1 -65.47 1.64 4.01
N SER A 2 -64.22 1.58 4.49
CA SER A 2 -63.70 2.36 5.63
C SER A 2 -62.29 1.86 5.96
N VAL A 3 -61.30 2.68 5.62
CA VAL A 3 -59.87 2.45 5.89
C VAL A 3 -59.55 3.01 7.28
N PRO A 4 -58.87 2.30 8.20
CA PRO A 4 -58.37 2.91 9.42
C PRO A 4 -57.03 3.61 9.18
N TYR A 5 -57.00 4.83 9.70
CA TYR A 5 -55.98 5.86 9.58
C TYR A 5 -54.74 5.54 10.43
N TRP A 6 -53.57 5.41 9.80
CA TRP A 6 -52.28 5.31 10.48
C TRP A 6 -51.77 6.72 10.83
N ARG A 7 -51.55 7.00 12.12
CA ARG A 7 -50.81 8.19 12.57
C ARG A 7 -49.32 7.85 12.62
N PRO A 8 -48.43 8.47 11.84
CA PRO A 8 -47.00 8.31 12.07
C PRO A 8 -46.61 9.10 13.33
N LEU A 9 -46.05 8.40 14.32
CA LEU A 9 -45.26 9.02 15.37
C LEU A 9 -43.97 9.55 14.75
N LEU A 10 -43.86 10.86 14.61
CA LEU A 10 -42.57 11.51 14.40
C LEU A 10 -41.79 11.46 15.72
N ILE A 11 -41.01 10.40 15.90
CA ILE A 11 -39.95 10.37 16.93
C ILE A 11 -38.86 11.31 16.41
N GLY A 12 -38.94 12.57 16.82
CA GLY A 12 -37.87 13.53 16.65
C GLY A 12 -36.67 13.07 17.49
N CYS A 13 -35.71 12.41 16.83
CA CYS A 13 -34.41 12.15 17.43
C CYS A 13 -33.65 13.49 17.45
N PHE A 14 -33.71 14.17 18.58
CA PHE A 14 -32.97 15.41 18.82
C PHE A 14 -31.49 15.05 18.85
N CYS A 15 -30.80 15.32 17.75
CA CYS A 15 -29.37 15.08 17.59
C CYS A 15 -28.63 16.00 18.57
N TRP A 16 -28.11 15.45 19.67
CA TRP A 16 -27.28 16.19 20.60
C TRP A 16 -25.92 16.40 19.94
N SER A 17 -25.72 17.60 19.38
CA SER A 17 -24.42 18.01 18.83
C SER A 17 -23.43 18.13 19.99
N VAL A 18 -22.68 17.06 20.26
CA VAL A 18 -21.45 17.17 21.06
C VAL A 18 -20.42 17.84 20.17
N SER A 19 -20.28 19.16 20.30
CA SER A 19 -19.13 19.88 19.77
C SER A 19 -17.91 19.49 20.60
N SER A 20 -17.27 18.38 20.24
CA SER A 20 -15.91 18.09 20.70
C SER A 20 -14.98 19.13 20.07
N ALA A 21 -14.60 20.15 20.83
CA ALA A 21 -13.44 20.96 20.52
C ALA A 21 -12.20 20.09 20.78
N THR A 22 -11.94 19.15 19.87
CA THR A 22 -10.68 18.42 19.84
C THR A 22 -9.63 19.44 19.43
N GLY A 23 -8.94 19.99 20.43
CA GLY A 23 -7.78 20.83 20.20
C GLY A 23 -6.81 20.09 19.29
N CYS A 24 -6.26 20.80 18.31
CA CYS A 24 -5.17 20.30 17.47
C CYS A 24 -3.93 20.07 18.33
N ALA A 25 -3.89 18.96 19.07
CA ALA A 25 -2.65 18.41 19.54
C ALA A 25 -1.99 17.77 18.31
N THR A 26 -1.26 18.57 17.55
CA THR A 26 -0.23 18.06 16.65
C THR A 26 0.88 17.47 17.53
N ALA A 27 0.64 16.29 18.08
CA ALA A 27 1.71 15.39 18.44
C ALA A 27 2.30 14.86 17.14
N ALA A 28 2.99 15.73 16.39
CA ALA A 28 3.89 15.26 15.36
C ALA A 28 4.93 14.39 16.09
N PRO A 29 5.16 13.13 15.69
CA PRO A 29 6.26 12.38 16.26
C PRO A 29 7.51 13.21 16.04
N THR A 30 8.14 13.68 17.13
CA THR A 30 9.42 14.37 17.04
C THR A 30 10.45 13.30 16.73
N VAL A 31 10.64 13.01 15.45
CA VAL A 31 11.78 12.25 14.99
C VAL A 31 12.99 13.16 15.19
N SER A 32 13.67 12.98 16.32
CA SER A 32 14.96 13.62 16.57
C SER A 32 16.04 12.72 15.97
N GLY A 33 16.73 13.23 14.97
CA GLY A 33 17.83 12.53 14.31
C GLY A 33 18.62 13.52 13.45
N VAL A 34 19.93 13.32 13.36
CA VAL A 34 20.77 14.01 12.39
C VAL A 34 20.58 13.28 11.06
N ILE A 35 20.04 13.96 10.05
CA ILE A 35 20.10 13.46 8.68
C ILE A 35 21.53 13.72 8.20
N ASP A 36 22.31 12.65 8.08
CA ASP A 36 23.61 12.73 7.42
C ASP A 36 23.38 12.99 5.92
N GLN A 37 23.88 14.13 5.45
CA GLN A 37 23.85 14.55 4.05
C GLN A 37 25.22 14.38 3.38
N SER A 38 26.14 13.65 4.02
CA SER A 38 27.40 13.27 3.40
C SER A 38 27.15 12.48 2.11
N VAL A 39 28.11 12.52 1.20
CA VAL A 39 28.04 11.74 -0.04
C VAL A 39 27.83 10.26 0.30
N ALA A 40 26.90 9.62 -0.40
CA ALA A 40 26.60 8.21 -0.18
C ALA A 40 27.88 7.39 -0.29
N SER A 41 28.13 6.50 0.68
CA SER A 41 29.26 5.59 0.62
C SER A 41 29.07 4.61 -0.53
N GLU A 42 30.17 4.15 -1.12
CA GLU A 42 30.18 3.06 -2.12
C GLU A 42 29.52 1.77 -1.56
N ASP A 43 29.55 1.59 -0.23
CA ASP A 43 28.92 0.48 0.49
C ASP A 43 27.47 0.74 0.95
N GLY A 44 26.90 1.88 0.57
CA GLY A 44 25.57 2.32 0.98
C GLY A 44 24.44 1.47 0.40
N VAL A 45 23.28 1.52 1.06
CA VAL A 45 22.05 0.94 0.52
C VAL A 45 21.28 2.04 -0.21
N ARG A 46 20.97 1.81 -1.48
CA ARG A 46 20.07 2.67 -2.25
C ARG A 46 18.63 2.20 -2.05
N LEU A 47 17.75 3.13 -1.71
CA LEU A 47 16.32 2.88 -1.55
C LEU A 47 15.56 3.58 -2.67
N ILE A 48 14.75 2.82 -3.40
CA ILE A 48 13.86 3.34 -4.44
C ILE A 48 12.42 3.14 -3.96
N TYR A 49 11.69 4.23 -3.80
CA TYR A 49 10.28 4.18 -3.47
C TYR A 49 9.44 3.97 -4.74
N LEU A 50 8.61 2.94 -4.76
CA LEU A 50 7.73 2.61 -5.89
C LEU A 50 6.31 3.15 -5.71
N GLY A 51 5.95 3.60 -4.50
CA GLY A 51 4.59 3.99 -4.13
C GLY A 51 3.93 3.01 -3.17
N THR A 52 2.93 3.46 -2.41
CA THR A 52 2.22 2.68 -1.39
C THR A 52 3.19 2.00 -0.40
N GLY A 53 3.28 0.67 -0.39
CA GLY A 53 4.24 -0.10 0.41
C GLY A 53 5.47 -0.57 -0.37
N GLY A 54 5.60 -0.15 -1.63
CA GLY A 54 6.55 -0.65 -2.60
C GLY A 54 7.94 -0.03 -2.47
N TRP A 55 8.97 -0.88 -2.38
CA TRP A 55 10.38 -0.46 -2.32
C TRP A 55 11.29 -1.40 -3.10
N ILE A 56 12.39 -0.86 -3.62
CA ILE A 56 13.58 -1.62 -4.03
C ILE A 56 14.73 -1.18 -3.14
N PHE A 57 15.42 -2.14 -2.55
CA PHE A 57 16.66 -1.97 -1.80
C PHE A 57 17.79 -2.54 -2.63
N GLU A 58 18.83 -1.75 -2.89
CA GLU A 58 19.98 -2.15 -3.69
C GLU A 58 21.26 -1.92 -2.90
N ARG A 59 22.16 -2.90 -2.92
CA ARG A 59 23.52 -2.78 -2.40
C ARG A 59 24.48 -3.57 -3.29
N GLY A 60 25.33 -2.86 -4.05
CA GLY A 60 26.08 -3.49 -5.13
C GLY A 60 25.12 -4.13 -6.13
N ASP A 61 25.34 -5.41 -6.45
CA ASP A 61 24.49 -6.18 -7.36
C ASP A 61 23.30 -6.87 -6.66
N ASP A 62 23.26 -6.86 -5.32
CA ASP A 62 22.22 -7.52 -4.55
C ASP A 62 20.99 -6.63 -4.38
N GLN A 63 19.81 -7.21 -4.57
CA GLN A 63 18.55 -6.49 -4.40
C GLN A 63 17.49 -7.25 -3.61
N VAL A 64 16.68 -6.47 -2.91
CA VAL A 64 15.45 -6.92 -2.25
C VAL A 64 14.31 -6.00 -2.69
N ILE A 65 13.19 -6.59 -3.09
CA ILE A 65 11.97 -5.83 -3.39
C ILE A 65 11.01 -6.01 -2.20
N ALA A 66 10.30 -4.97 -1.79
CA ALA A 66 9.23 -5.08 -0.81
C ALA A 66 7.92 -4.62 -1.41
N ALA A 67 6.90 -5.49 -1.32
CA ALA A 67 5.48 -5.20 -1.61
C ALA A 67 5.22 -4.28 -2.83
N PRO A 68 5.74 -4.59 -4.04
CA PRO A 68 5.52 -3.77 -5.23
C PRO A 68 4.02 -3.76 -5.58
N PHE A 69 3.50 -2.57 -5.89
CA PHE A 69 2.08 -2.35 -6.20
C PHE A 69 1.87 -1.15 -7.12
N PHE A 70 1.28 -1.40 -8.30
CA PHE A 70 1.08 -0.42 -9.37
C PHE A 70 -0.38 -0.36 -9.85
N SER A 71 -1.11 -1.47 -9.82
CA SER A 71 -2.48 -1.58 -10.35
C SER A 71 -3.47 -0.61 -9.72
N ASN A 72 -3.26 -0.29 -8.43
CA ASN A 72 -3.93 0.76 -7.65
C ASN A 72 -5.41 1.05 -8.04
N PRO A 73 -6.32 0.06 -7.91
CA PRO A 73 -7.73 0.27 -8.21
C PRO A 73 -8.33 1.34 -7.30
N GLY A 74 -9.16 2.22 -7.89
CA GLY A 74 -9.82 3.29 -7.15
C GLY A 74 -10.82 2.79 -6.09
N LEU A 75 -11.10 3.63 -5.08
CA LEU A 75 -11.86 3.29 -3.87
C LEU A 75 -13.19 2.58 -4.13
N VAL A 76 -13.97 3.03 -5.12
CA VAL A 76 -15.28 2.42 -5.46
C VAL A 76 -15.10 0.98 -5.94
N LYS A 77 -14.12 0.75 -6.81
CA LYS A 77 -13.82 -0.60 -7.32
C LYS A 77 -13.34 -1.49 -6.18
N THR A 78 -12.38 -1.01 -5.38
CA THR A 78 -11.84 -1.75 -4.23
C THR A 78 -12.91 -2.09 -3.20
N GLY A 79 -13.86 -1.19 -2.93
CA GLY A 79 -14.88 -1.41 -1.91
C GLY A 79 -16.08 -2.24 -2.36
N LEU A 80 -16.43 -2.22 -3.64
CA LEU A 80 -17.71 -2.78 -4.13
C LEU A 80 -17.58 -3.82 -5.24
N LEU A 81 -16.41 -3.95 -5.87
CA LEU A 81 -16.19 -4.80 -7.04
C LEU A 81 -14.96 -5.71 -6.86
N PRO A 82 -14.88 -6.83 -7.62
CA PRO A 82 -13.65 -7.60 -7.69
C PRO A 82 -12.47 -6.76 -8.22
N ILE A 83 -11.33 -6.88 -7.55
CA ILE A 83 -10.05 -6.30 -7.96
C ILE A 83 -9.09 -7.39 -8.44
N ARG A 84 -8.19 -7.01 -9.33
CA ARG A 84 -7.14 -7.87 -9.89
C ARG A 84 -5.95 -7.02 -10.29
N SER A 85 -4.79 -7.66 -10.36
CA SER A 85 -3.60 -7.06 -10.95
C SER A 85 -3.87 -6.66 -12.40
N ASP A 86 -3.40 -5.48 -12.78
CA ASP A 86 -3.35 -4.96 -14.13
C ASP A 86 -1.93 -5.18 -14.66
N SER A 87 -1.73 -6.28 -15.38
CA SER A 87 -0.40 -6.72 -15.80
C SER A 87 0.28 -5.71 -16.73
N ASP A 88 -0.48 -5.03 -17.58
CA ASP A 88 0.07 -4.03 -18.49
C ASP A 88 0.66 -2.84 -17.71
N VAL A 89 -0.06 -2.39 -16.67
CA VAL A 89 0.41 -1.33 -15.77
C VAL A 89 1.63 -1.80 -14.98
N VAL A 90 1.59 -2.99 -14.40
CA VAL A 90 2.73 -3.54 -13.65
C VAL A 90 3.98 -3.60 -14.53
N ASP A 91 3.85 -4.11 -15.75
CA ASP A 91 4.99 -4.24 -16.65
C ASP A 91 5.53 -2.89 -17.12
N GLU A 92 4.64 -1.95 -17.44
CA GLU A 92 5.03 -0.60 -17.83
C GLU A 92 5.90 0.07 -16.75
N PHE A 93 5.47 0.02 -15.48
CA PHE A 93 6.20 0.66 -14.40
C PHE A 93 7.44 -0.12 -13.97
N MET A 94 7.38 -1.45 -13.91
CA MET A 94 8.54 -2.27 -13.53
C MET A 94 9.65 -2.25 -14.58
N SER A 95 9.34 -2.09 -15.86
CA SER A 95 10.33 -2.01 -16.95
C SER A 95 11.35 -0.87 -16.79
N ARG A 96 11.08 0.09 -15.90
CA ARG A 96 11.93 1.23 -15.58
C ARG A 96 13.08 0.88 -14.61
N TYR A 97 13.04 -0.31 -14.01
CA TYR A 97 13.99 -0.75 -12.99
C TYR A 97 14.63 -2.07 -13.42
N ASP A 98 15.96 -2.14 -13.34
CA ASP A 98 16.66 -3.42 -13.46
C ASP A 98 16.63 -4.13 -12.12
N VAL A 99 15.70 -5.09 -12.00
CA VAL A 99 15.57 -5.95 -10.82
C VAL A 99 16.13 -7.35 -11.02
N SER A 100 17.02 -7.51 -12.00
CA SER A 100 17.64 -8.80 -12.29
C SER A 100 18.43 -9.34 -11.09
N GLY A 101 18.97 -8.47 -10.22
CA GLY A 101 19.68 -8.80 -8.98
C GLY A 101 18.80 -9.18 -7.79
N ALA A 102 17.46 -9.16 -7.93
CA ALA A 102 16.56 -9.45 -6.84
C ALA A 102 16.59 -10.93 -6.42
N HIS A 103 16.88 -11.17 -5.14
CA HIS A 103 16.85 -12.53 -4.55
C HIS A 103 15.55 -12.80 -3.79
N VAL A 104 14.88 -11.75 -3.32
CA VAL A 104 13.69 -11.84 -2.47
C VAL A 104 12.69 -10.74 -2.81
N ILE A 105 11.40 -11.09 -2.79
CA ILE A 105 10.28 -10.16 -2.69
C ILE A 105 9.64 -10.33 -1.30
N LEU A 106 9.77 -9.32 -0.45
CA LEU A 106 9.21 -9.30 0.90
C LEU A 106 7.75 -8.83 0.86
N VAL A 107 6.86 -9.59 1.50
CA VAL A 107 5.45 -9.23 1.69
C VAL A 107 5.12 -9.30 3.18
N GLY A 108 4.92 -8.14 3.80
CA GLY A 108 4.65 -8.08 5.25
C GLY A 108 3.30 -8.68 5.64
N HIS A 109 2.27 -8.44 4.84
CA HIS A 109 0.91 -8.93 5.07
C HIS A 109 0.10 -8.97 3.76
N ALA A 110 -0.99 -9.74 3.76
CA ALA A 110 -1.77 -10.07 2.57
C ALA A 110 -2.92 -9.10 2.25
N HIS A 111 -2.71 -7.80 2.46
CA HIS A 111 -3.61 -6.82 1.87
C HIS A 111 -3.30 -6.66 0.38
N TYR A 112 -4.33 -6.30 -0.40
CA TYR A 112 -4.24 -6.23 -1.85
C TYR A 112 -3.15 -5.24 -2.31
N ASP A 113 -2.98 -4.14 -1.60
CA ASP A 113 -2.01 -3.08 -1.86
C ASP A 113 -0.56 -3.46 -1.53
N HIS A 114 -0.36 -4.67 -0.98
CA HIS A 114 0.97 -5.24 -0.71
C HIS A 114 1.25 -6.56 -1.42
N LEU A 115 0.23 -7.23 -1.95
CA LEU A 115 0.35 -8.58 -2.49
C LEU A 115 -0.18 -8.74 -3.92
N MET A 116 -1.15 -7.92 -4.36
CA MET A 116 -1.89 -8.19 -5.60
C MET A 116 -0.99 -8.25 -6.84
N ASP A 117 0.04 -7.41 -6.91
CA ASP A 117 0.94 -7.33 -8.07
C ASP A 117 2.22 -8.17 -7.92
N VAL A 118 2.50 -8.67 -6.72
CA VAL A 118 3.68 -9.48 -6.42
C VAL A 118 3.83 -10.67 -7.38
N PRO A 119 2.78 -11.45 -7.70
CA PRO A 119 2.93 -12.55 -8.64
C PRO A 119 3.41 -12.12 -10.03
N ARG A 120 2.89 -11.01 -10.57
CA ARG A 120 3.32 -10.51 -11.90
C ARG A 120 4.78 -10.05 -11.86
N VAL A 121 5.16 -9.31 -10.81
CA VAL A 121 6.55 -8.86 -10.62
C VAL A 121 7.51 -10.04 -10.49
N ALA A 122 7.15 -11.04 -9.67
CA ALA A 122 7.96 -12.23 -9.47
C ALA A 122 8.14 -13.04 -10.76
N LEU A 123 7.09 -13.21 -11.57
CA LEU A 123 7.16 -14.05 -12.76
C LEU A 123 7.92 -13.40 -13.91
N GLU A 124 7.76 -12.09 -14.12
CA GLU A 124 8.25 -11.44 -15.35
C GLU A 124 9.48 -10.58 -15.14
N HIS A 125 9.62 -9.95 -13.97
CA HIS A 125 10.67 -8.96 -13.72
C HIS A 125 11.75 -9.52 -12.80
N ALA A 126 11.37 -10.34 -11.81
CA ALA A 126 12.27 -10.92 -10.82
C ALA A 126 12.14 -12.47 -10.72
N PRO A 127 12.29 -13.24 -11.82
CA PRO A 127 12.05 -14.69 -11.84
C PRO A 127 12.97 -15.52 -10.95
N ARG A 128 14.08 -14.94 -10.48
CA ARG A 128 15.01 -15.58 -9.53
C ARG A 128 14.65 -15.29 -8.07
N ALA A 129 13.76 -14.33 -7.82
CA ALA A 129 13.42 -13.91 -6.48
C ALA A 129 12.43 -14.86 -5.82
N ARG A 130 12.64 -15.11 -4.52
CA ARG A 130 11.68 -15.86 -3.69
C ARG A 130 10.73 -14.90 -3.03
N ILE A 131 9.43 -15.20 -3.07
CA ILE A 131 8.44 -14.46 -2.29
C ILE A 131 8.56 -14.94 -0.83
N LEU A 132 8.79 -14.01 0.10
CA LEU A 132 8.85 -14.28 1.53
C LEU A 132 7.80 -13.44 2.25
N GLY A 133 6.96 -14.11 3.04
CA GLY A 133 5.93 -13.47 3.85
C GLY A 133 5.57 -14.30 5.09
N SER A 134 4.64 -13.80 5.88
CA SER A 134 4.09 -14.55 7.01
C SER A 134 3.17 -15.68 6.53
N ARG A 135 2.72 -16.56 7.45
CA ARG A 135 1.81 -17.68 7.12
C ARG A 135 0.48 -17.24 6.48
N THR A 136 0.07 -15.99 6.69
CA THR A 136 -1.17 -15.43 6.16
C THR A 136 -0.97 -14.74 4.81
N VAL A 137 0.24 -14.78 4.26
CA VAL A 137 0.59 -14.37 2.89
C VAL A 137 0.56 -15.57 1.97
#